data_AF-A0A925E1N0-F1
#
_entry.id   AF-A0A925E1N0-F1
#
_cell.length_a   1.000
_cell.length_b   1.000
_cell.length_c   1.000
_cell.angle_alpha   90.00
_cell.angle_beta   90.00
_cell.angle_gamma   90.00
#
_symmetry.space_group_name_H-M   'P 1'
#
loop_
_entity.id
_entity.type
_entity.pdbx_description
1 polymer ?
#
loop_
_entity_poly.entity_id
_entity_poly.type
_entity_poly.pdbx_seq_one_letter_code
_entity_poly.pdbx_strand_id
1 'polypeptide(L)'
;MSMNDLISALLWATFTVVVSQAISVAIMWWLGLPPSKLIHEIEDVQNIAVGAVFFIITLIASIFIGLMATEGFTPDPDGLTSAAWIVGGLILSLVYTALSFTIAHRIMKPLPGEGVYGYMHREIVEEQNGAVAFFLGGLATAPFIAVVFQLL
;
A
#
# COMPACT_ATOMS: atom_id res chain seq x y z
N MET A 1 24.88 0.49 -1.22
CA MET A 1 23.77 1.36 -0.81
C MET A 1 23.98 1.79 0.63
N SER A 2 23.92 3.09 0.90
CA SER A 2 24.04 3.63 2.25
C SER A 2 22.70 3.53 3.00
N MET A 3 22.73 3.55 4.34
CA MET A 3 21.51 3.61 5.16
C MET A 3 20.66 4.86 4.83
N ASN A 4 21.31 5.95 4.40
CA ASN A 4 20.63 7.19 4.05
C ASN A 4 19.79 7.03 2.76
N ASP A 5 20.28 6.25 1.80
CA ASP A 5 19.58 6.01 0.52
C ASP A 5 18.31 5.19 0.77
N LEU A 6 18.40 4.18 1.64
CA LEU A 6 17.24 3.39 2.07
C LEU A 6 16.18 4.26 2.76
N ILE A 7 16.59 5.07 3.74
CA ILE A 7 15.66 5.95 4.46
C ILE A 7 15.01 6.93 3.49
N SER A 8 15.79 7.52 2.57
CA SER A 8 15.28 8.43 1.55
C SER A 8 14.25 7.74 0.65
N ALA A 9 14.55 6.54 0.13
CA ALA A 9 13.65 5.77 -0.71
C ALA A 9 12.34 5.43 0.01
N LEU A 10 12.40 5.06 1.28
CA LEU A 10 11.21 4.75 2.09
C LEU A 10 10.38 6.00 2.39
N LEU A 11 11.02 7.13 2.67
CA LEU A 11 10.32 8.40 2.86
C LEU A 11 9.61 8.83 1.58
N TRP A 12 10.29 8.73 0.42
CA TRP A 12 9.69 9.04 -0.87
C TRP A 12 8.54 8.09 -1.22
N ALA A 13 8.71 6.78 -1.01
CA ALA A 13 7.65 5.80 -1.23
C ALA A 13 6.43 6.08 -0.35
N THR A 14 6.65 6.35 0.94
CA THR A 14 5.57 6.67 1.88
C THR A 14 4.87 7.97 1.50
N PHE A 15 5.63 9.00 1.16
CA PHE A 15 5.09 10.28 0.71
C PHE A 15 4.25 10.11 -0.55
N THR A 16 4.74 9.36 -1.53
CA THR A 16 4.03 9.06 -2.78
C THR A 16 2.74 8.28 -2.54
N VAL A 17 2.75 7.29 -1.63
CA VAL A 17 1.52 6.59 -1.24
C VAL A 17 0.52 7.58 -0.66
N VAL A 18 0.92 8.38 0.32
CA VAL A 18 0.02 9.34 0.97
C VAL A 18 -0.56 10.33 -0.04
N VAL A 19 0.28 10.89 -0.91
CA VAL A 19 -0.15 11.85 -1.94
C VAL A 19 -1.07 11.19 -2.97
N SER A 20 -0.71 10.02 -3.49
CA SER A 20 -1.51 9.32 -4.50
C SER A 20 -2.88 8.88 -3.96
N GLN A 21 -2.93 8.44 -2.70
CA GLN A 21 -4.17 8.12 -2.00
C GLN A 21 -5.02 9.38 -1.75
N ALA A 22 -4.41 10.47 -1.29
CA ALA A 22 -5.11 11.74 -1.08
C ALA A 22 -5.70 12.29 -2.39
N ILE A 23 -4.94 12.22 -3.50
CA ILE A 23 -5.42 12.61 -4.83
C ILE A 23 -6.57 11.71 -5.28
N SER A 24 -6.47 10.38 -5.07
CA SER A 24 -7.54 9.45 -5.41
C SER A 24 -8.84 9.80 -4.69
N VAL A 25 -8.76 10.07 -3.38
CA VAL A 25 -9.90 10.52 -2.58
C VAL A 25 -10.42 11.87 -3.09
N ALA A 26 -9.55 12.82 -3.42
CA ALA A 26 -9.95 14.13 -3.92
C ALA A 26 -10.66 14.04 -5.29
N ILE A 27 -10.18 13.20 -6.20
CA ILE A 27 -10.81 12.94 -7.51
C ILE A 27 -12.19 12.31 -7.29
N MET A 28 -12.29 11.28 -6.44
CA MET A 28 -13.57 10.63 -6.15
C MET A 28 -14.55 11.60 -5.49
N TRP A 29 -14.08 12.43 -4.56
CA TRP A 29 -14.90 13.46 -3.95
C TRP A 29 -15.40 14.48 -4.99
N TRP A 30 -14.52 14.92 -5.89
CA TRP A 30 -14.88 15.81 -7.00
C TRP A 30 -15.90 15.18 -7.95
N LEU A 31 -15.83 13.87 -8.19
CA LEU A 31 -16.80 13.10 -8.98
C LEU A 31 -18.11 12.80 -8.24
N GLY A 32 -18.29 13.29 -7.00
CA GLY A 32 -19.52 13.15 -6.22
C GLY A 32 -19.55 11.97 -5.23
N LEU A 33 -18.42 11.29 -5.02
CA LEU A 33 -18.23 10.23 -4.03
C LEU A 33 -17.44 10.78 -2.82
N PRO A 34 -18.11 11.40 -1.83
CA PRO A 34 -17.42 11.88 -0.62
C PRO A 34 -16.81 10.71 0.17
N PRO A 35 -15.79 10.97 1.01
CA PRO A 35 -15.08 9.92 1.75
C PRO A 35 -15.97 8.98 2.56
N SER A 36 -17.07 9.49 3.13
CA SER A 36 -18.02 8.67 3.89
C SER A 36 -18.75 7.63 3.02
N LYS A 37 -19.00 7.95 1.74
CA LYS A 37 -19.56 6.98 0.78
C LYS A 37 -18.52 5.99 0.29
N LEU A 38 -17.23 6.37 0.26
CA LEU A 38 -16.18 5.41 -0.08
C LEU A 38 -16.09 4.27 0.93
N ILE A 39 -16.24 4.58 2.22
CA ILE A 39 -16.30 3.54 3.26
C ILE A 39 -17.50 2.62 3.02
N HIS A 40 -18.68 3.17 2.72
CA HIS A 40 -19.86 2.37 2.37
C HIS A 40 -19.63 1.49 1.13
N GLU A 41 -19.03 2.03 0.06
CA GLU A 41 -18.71 1.26 -1.14
C GLU A 41 -17.68 0.15 -0.88
N ILE A 42 -16.74 0.37 0.04
CA ILE A 42 -15.70 -0.60 0.39
C ILE A 42 -16.22 -1.66 1.36
N GLU A 43 -16.91 -1.30 2.44
CA GLU A 43 -17.35 -2.25 3.48
C GLU A 43 -18.72 -2.87 3.16
N ASP A 44 -19.72 -2.06 2.81
CA ASP A 44 -21.10 -2.53 2.70
C ASP A 44 -21.41 -3.07 1.28
N VAL A 45 -20.93 -2.39 0.24
CA VAL A 45 -21.15 -2.81 -1.17
C VAL A 45 -20.04 -3.74 -1.65
N GLN A 46 -18.87 -3.69 -1.01
CA GLN A 46 -17.68 -4.48 -1.37
C GLN A 46 -17.28 -4.31 -2.84
N ASN A 47 -17.37 -3.06 -3.32
CA ASN A 47 -17.15 -2.71 -4.71
C ASN A 47 -15.66 -2.83 -5.07
N ILE A 48 -15.31 -3.99 -5.63
CA ILE A 48 -13.93 -4.34 -6.02
C ILE A 48 -13.31 -3.29 -6.94
N ALA A 49 -14.11 -2.63 -7.80
CA ALA A 49 -13.60 -1.61 -8.71
C ALA A 49 -13.02 -0.41 -7.95
N VAL A 50 -13.62 -0.02 -6.83
CA VAL A 50 -13.12 1.08 -5.98
C VAL A 50 -11.74 0.69 -5.41
N GLY A 51 -11.62 -0.51 -4.83
CA GLY A 51 -10.35 -1.02 -4.33
C GLY A 51 -9.27 -1.11 -5.42
N ALA A 52 -9.63 -1.59 -6.60
CA ALA A 52 -8.73 -1.73 -7.74
C ALA A 52 -8.20 -0.37 -8.25
N VAL A 53 -9.03 0.68 -8.25
CA VAL A 53 -8.59 2.03 -8.64
C VAL A 53 -7.50 2.53 -7.70
N PHE A 54 -7.69 2.39 -6.39
CA PHE A 54 -6.68 2.78 -5.39
C PHE A 54 -5.39 1.95 -5.55
N PHE A 55 -5.52 0.64 -5.80
CA PHE A 55 -4.38 -0.24 -6.07
C PHE A 55 -3.57 0.24 -7.27
N ILE A 56 -4.23 0.43 -8.43
CA ILE A 56 -3.58 0.79 -9.69
C ILE A 56 -2.88 2.15 -9.58
N ILE A 57 -3.53 3.15 -8.98
CA ILE A 57 -2.93 4.47 -8.79
C ILE A 57 -1.67 4.39 -7.93
N THR A 58 -1.71 3.62 -6.83
CA THR A 58 -0.55 3.44 -5.94
C THR A 58 0.57 2.68 -6.64
N LEU A 59 0.23 1.64 -7.39
CA LEU A 59 1.19 0.85 -8.16
C LEU A 59 1.93 1.72 -9.18
N ILE A 60 1.18 2.47 -10.01
CA ILE A 60 1.76 3.34 -11.04
C ILE A 60 2.64 4.43 -10.39
N ALA A 61 2.15 5.07 -9.33
CA ALA A 61 2.90 6.11 -8.63
C ALA A 61 4.20 5.56 -8.02
N SER A 62 4.15 4.34 -7.45
CA SER A 62 5.30 3.67 -6.86
C SER A 62 6.33 3.27 -7.92
N ILE A 63 5.90 2.78 -9.08
CA ILE A 63 6.79 2.46 -10.21
C ILE A 63 7.51 3.73 -10.71
N PHE A 64 6.76 4.82 -10.92
CA PHE A 64 7.32 6.08 -11.40
C PHE A 64 8.35 6.66 -10.44
N ILE A 65 8.05 6.63 -9.14
CA ILE A 65 8.96 7.14 -8.11
C ILE A 65 10.14 6.20 -7.93
N GLY A 66 9.93 4.89 -8.01
CA GLY A 66 11.00 3.91 -8.09
C GLY A 66 12.01 4.31 -9.16
N LEU A 67 11.58 4.52 -10.40
CA LEU A 67 12.43 4.95 -11.52
C LEU A 67 13.19 6.26 -11.24
N MET A 68 12.50 7.27 -10.68
CA MET A 68 13.06 8.60 -10.43
C MET A 68 14.01 8.65 -9.22
N ALA A 69 13.84 7.73 -8.27
CA ALA A 69 14.63 7.65 -7.04
C ALA A 69 15.76 6.63 -7.11
N THR A 70 15.90 5.88 -8.22
CA THR A 70 17.10 5.06 -8.47
C THR A 70 18.30 5.98 -8.73
N GLU A 71 19.46 5.64 -8.17
CA GLU A 71 20.74 6.29 -8.53
C GLU A 71 21.32 5.73 -9.86
N GLY A 72 20.55 4.90 -10.57
CA GLY A 72 20.96 4.13 -11.74
C GLY A 72 21.47 2.74 -11.37
N PHE A 73 21.75 1.91 -12.39
CA PHE A 73 22.10 0.50 -12.23
C PHE A 73 23.28 0.27 -11.26
N THR A 74 22.98 -0.23 -10.06
CA THR A 74 23.91 -0.82 -9.11
C THR A 74 24.62 -1.99 -9.80
N PRO A 75 25.96 -2.04 -9.81
CA PRO A 75 26.69 -3.17 -10.38
C PRO A 75 26.22 -4.47 -9.73
N ASP A 76 25.81 -5.45 -10.55
CA ASP A 76 25.14 -6.71 -10.20
C ASP A 76 25.43 -7.16 -8.74
N PRO A 77 24.52 -6.88 -7.79
CA PRO A 77 24.68 -7.37 -6.43
C PRO A 77 24.72 -8.90 -6.45
N ASP A 78 25.62 -9.49 -5.66
CA ASP A 78 25.70 -10.94 -5.58
C ASP A 78 24.36 -11.56 -5.12
N GLY A 79 24.16 -12.84 -5.44
CA GLY A 79 22.88 -13.51 -5.21
C GLY A 79 22.40 -13.49 -3.76
N LEU A 80 23.31 -13.49 -2.78
CA LEU A 80 22.96 -13.42 -1.37
C LEU A 80 22.49 -12.02 -0.99
N THR A 81 23.18 -10.98 -1.47
CA THR A 81 22.78 -9.59 -1.28
C THR A 81 21.39 -9.34 -1.88
N SER A 82 21.15 -9.78 -3.12
CA SER A 82 19.84 -9.69 -3.78
C SER A 82 18.72 -10.39 -2.98
N ALA A 83 18.99 -11.62 -2.50
CA ALA A 83 18.03 -12.38 -1.70
C ALA A 83 17.70 -11.67 -0.37
N ALA A 84 18.72 -11.15 0.33
CA ALA A 84 18.53 -10.42 1.59
C ALA A 84 17.65 -9.18 1.40
N TRP A 85 17.82 -8.46 0.29
CA TRP A 85 17.01 -7.28 -0.02
C TRP A 85 15.58 -7.61 -0.39
N ILE A 86 15.34 -8.67 -1.16
CA ILE A 86 13.99 -9.16 -1.44
C ILE A 86 13.29 -9.52 -0.13
N VAL A 87 13.96 -10.26 0.75
CA VAL A 87 13.41 -10.62 2.07
C VAL A 87 13.16 -9.38 2.92
N GLY A 88 14.08 -8.41 2.93
CA GLY A 88 13.90 -7.13 3.62
C GLY A 88 12.70 -6.34 3.11
N GLY A 89 12.53 -6.27 1.79
CA GLY A 89 11.37 -5.66 1.14
C GLY A 89 10.06 -6.35 1.51
N LEU A 90 10.03 -7.67 1.55
CA LEU A 90 8.86 -8.45 1.99
C LEU A 90 8.50 -8.20 3.46
N ILE A 91 9.50 -8.19 4.35
CA ILE A 91 9.29 -7.88 5.77
C ILE A 91 8.73 -6.46 5.90
N LEU A 92 9.28 -5.50 5.17
CA LEU A 92 8.82 -4.12 5.22
C LEU A 92 7.39 -3.97 4.69
N SER A 93 7.05 -4.64 3.59
CA SER A 93 5.68 -4.69 3.08
C SER A 93 4.72 -5.31 4.08
N LEU A 94 5.13 -6.34 4.83
CA LEU A 94 4.33 -6.92 5.89
C LEU A 94 4.09 -5.92 7.04
N VAL A 95 5.11 -5.14 7.42
CA VAL A 95 4.97 -4.06 8.40
C VAL A 95 4.00 -2.98 7.92
N TYR A 96 4.13 -2.52 6.67
CA TYR A 96 3.20 -1.54 6.09
C TYR A 96 1.79 -2.09 6.01
N THR A 97 1.63 -3.35 5.61
CA THR A 97 0.34 -4.03 5.59
C THR A 97 -0.30 -4.03 6.97
N ALA A 98 0.45 -4.42 8.01
CA ALA A 98 -0.05 -4.42 9.39
C ALA A 98 -0.43 -3.01 9.89
N LEU A 99 0.36 -1.98 9.54
CA LEU A 99 0.03 -0.59 9.84
C LEU A 99 -1.23 -0.13 9.11
N SER A 100 -1.34 -0.43 7.82
CA SER A 100 -2.52 -0.13 7.01
C SER A 100 -3.77 -0.79 7.56
N PHE A 101 -3.71 -2.06 7.99
CA PHE A 101 -4.82 -2.74 8.65
C PHE A 101 -5.19 -2.11 9.99
N THR A 102 -4.19 -1.68 10.78
CA THR A 102 -4.44 -1.00 12.05
C THR A 102 -5.11 0.36 11.83
N ILE A 103 -4.72 1.09 10.78
CA ILE A 103 -5.31 2.37 10.41
C ILE A 103 -6.73 2.15 9.86
N ALA A 104 -6.92 1.20 8.95
CA ALA A 104 -8.21 0.84 8.39
C ALA A 104 -9.19 0.47 9.50
N HIS A 105 -8.80 -0.41 10.42
CA HIS A 105 -9.59 -0.79 11.60
C HIS A 105 -10.05 0.41 12.43
N ARG A 106 -9.23 1.47 12.55
CA ARG A 106 -9.59 2.68 13.31
C ARG A 106 -10.50 3.65 12.56
N ILE A 107 -10.41 3.68 11.24
CA ILE A 107 -11.13 4.65 10.40
C ILE A 107 -12.47 4.08 9.93
N MET A 108 -12.49 2.78 9.66
CA MET A 108 -13.65 2.03 9.22
C MET A 108 -14.53 1.68 10.43
N LYS A 109 -15.70 1.05 10.24
CA LYS A 109 -16.65 0.79 11.34
C LYS A 109 -16.53 -0.67 11.84
N PRO A 110 -15.48 -1.03 12.62
CA PRO A 110 -15.36 -2.38 13.13
C PRO A 110 -16.51 -2.73 14.08
N LEU A 111 -16.79 -4.02 14.20
CA LEU A 111 -17.80 -4.50 15.14
C LEU A 111 -17.38 -4.23 16.59
N PRO A 112 -18.33 -4.04 17.53
CA PRO A 112 -18.01 -3.78 18.93
C PRO A 112 -17.12 -4.89 19.53
N GLY A 113 -15.92 -4.52 20.01
CA GLY A 113 -14.96 -5.44 20.61
C GLY A 113 -14.10 -6.23 19.61
N GLU A 114 -14.25 -5.98 18.31
CA GLU A 114 -13.46 -6.60 17.26
C GLU A 114 -12.04 -5.99 17.23
N GLY A 115 -11.02 -6.84 17.38
CA GLY A 115 -9.62 -6.44 17.20
C GLY A 115 -9.20 -6.41 15.72
N VAL A 116 -8.02 -5.86 15.43
CA VAL A 116 -7.49 -5.74 14.04
C VAL A 116 -7.51 -7.08 13.31
N TYR A 117 -7.06 -8.16 13.94
CA TYR A 117 -7.08 -9.49 13.34
C TYR A 117 -8.50 -10.01 13.07
N GLY A 118 -9.45 -9.77 13.99
CA GLY A 118 -10.85 -10.18 13.82
C GLY A 118 -11.48 -9.48 12.63
N TYR A 119 -11.28 -8.17 12.53
CA TYR A 119 -11.70 -7.35 11.39
C TYR A 119 -11.11 -7.87 10.08
N MET A 120 -9.81 -8.16 10.05
CA MET A 120 -9.14 -8.72 8.87
C MET A 120 -9.71 -10.07 8.46
N HIS A 121 -9.92 -10.97 9.41
CA HIS A 121 -10.43 -12.31 9.15
C HIS A 121 -11.86 -12.22 8.57
N ARG A 122 -12.72 -11.40 9.17
CA ARG A 122 -14.08 -11.17 8.69
C ARG A 122 -14.07 -10.61 7.27
N GLU A 123 -13.41 -9.47 7.05
CA GLU A 123 -13.42 -8.80 5.74
C GLU A 123 -12.77 -9.65 4.64
N ILE A 124 -11.60 -10.23 4.88
CA ILE A 124 -10.83 -10.91 3.83
C ILE A 124 -11.27 -12.37 3.61
N VAL A 125 -11.59 -13.10 4.69
CA VAL A 125 -11.84 -14.54 4.62
C VAL A 125 -13.33 -14.84 4.59
N GLU A 126 -14.11 -14.28 5.52
CA GLU A 126 -15.52 -14.60 5.69
C GLU A 126 -16.38 -13.91 4.63
N GLU A 127 -16.14 -12.60 4.45
CA GLU A 127 -16.90 -11.75 3.55
C GLU A 127 -16.27 -11.64 2.14
N GLN A 128 -15.03 -12.11 1.98
CA GLN A 128 -14.30 -12.08 0.70
C GLN A 128 -14.25 -10.69 0.06
N ASN A 129 -14.11 -9.65 0.89
CA ASN A 129 -14.12 -8.26 0.47
C ASN A 129 -12.87 -7.92 -0.36
N GLY A 130 -13.01 -8.10 -1.67
CA GLY A 130 -11.96 -7.80 -2.64
C GLY A 130 -11.62 -6.30 -2.70
N ALA A 131 -12.54 -5.41 -2.34
CA ALA A 131 -12.29 -3.97 -2.33
C ALA A 131 -11.25 -3.61 -1.25
N VAL A 132 -11.42 -4.13 -0.04
CA VAL A 132 -10.45 -3.97 1.07
C VAL A 132 -9.13 -4.63 0.71
N ALA A 133 -9.14 -5.84 0.14
CA ALA A 133 -7.93 -6.53 -0.27
C ALA A 133 -7.09 -5.72 -1.28
N PHE A 134 -7.72 -5.18 -2.33
CA PHE A 134 -7.01 -4.37 -3.33
C PHE A 134 -6.55 -3.02 -2.78
N PHE A 135 -7.41 -2.34 -2.01
CA PHE A 135 -7.05 -1.07 -1.39
C PHE A 135 -5.78 -1.21 -0.54
N LEU A 136 -5.72 -2.24 0.30
CA LEU A 136 -4.59 -2.48 1.19
C LEU A 136 -3.38 -3.07 0.47
N GLY A 137 -3.60 -3.92 -0.52
CA GLY A 137 -2.53 -4.42 -1.39
C GLY A 137 -1.76 -3.28 -2.05
N GLY A 138 -2.43 -2.18 -2.41
CA GLY A 138 -1.78 -1.01 -3.02
C GLY A 138 -0.77 -0.38 -2.06
N LEU A 139 -1.18 -0.19 -0.80
CA LEU A 139 -0.35 0.40 0.25
C LEU A 139 0.88 -0.47 0.58
N ALA A 140 0.71 -1.80 0.55
CA ALA A 140 1.79 -2.76 0.80
C ALA A 140 2.81 -2.86 -0.35
N THR A 141 2.37 -2.59 -1.59
CA THR A 141 3.19 -2.75 -2.80
C THR A 141 4.22 -1.62 -2.92
N ALA A 142 3.91 -0.42 -2.44
CA ALA A 142 4.79 0.73 -2.53
C ALA A 142 6.17 0.56 -1.85
N PRO A 143 6.29 0.15 -0.57
CA PRO A 143 7.59 -0.07 0.05
C PRO A 143 8.35 -1.24 -0.59
N PHE A 144 7.66 -2.28 -1.08
CA PHE A 144 8.31 -3.37 -1.82
C PHE A 144 8.99 -2.84 -3.08
N ILE A 145 8.24 -2.10 -3.89
CA ILE A 145 8.75 -1.48 -5.12
C ILE A 145 9.90 -0.55 -4.78
N ALA A 146 9.79 0.26 -3.73
CA ALA A 146 10.87 1.15 -3.31
C ALA A 146 12.17 0.39 -3.00
N VAL A 147 12.08 -0.70 -2.23
CA VAL A 147 13.28 -1.52 -1.90
C VAL A 147 13.83 -2.22 -3.14
N VAL A 148 12.98 -2.77 -4.01
CA VAL A 148 13.40 -3.45 -5.23
C VAL A 148 14.05 -2.48 -6.22
N PHE A 149 13.52 -1.27 -6.39
CA PHE A 149 14.09 -0.28 -7.30
C PHE A 149 15.41 0.30 -6.79
N GLN A 150 15.72 0.20 -5.50
CA GLN A 150 17.05 0.53 -4.99
C GLN A 150 18.10 -0.56 -5.32
N LEU A 151 17.68 -1.72 -5.84
CA LEU A 151 18.57 -2.73 -6.42
C LEU A 151 18.81 -2.54 -7.92
N LEU A 152 17.98 -1.70 -8.56
CA LEU A 152 18.19 -1.25 -9.93
C LEU A 152 19.20 -0.13 -9.85
#